data_AF-A0A6P1CZ78-F1
#
_entry.id   AF-A0A6P1CZ78-F1
#
_cell.length_a   1.000
_cell.length_b   1.000
_cell.length_c   1.000
_cell.angle_alpha   90.00
_cell.angle_beta   90.00
_cell.angle_gamma   90.00
#
_symmetry.space_group_name_H-M   'P 1'
#
loop_
_entity.id
_entity.type
_entity.pdbx_description
1 polymer ?
#
loop_
_entity_poly.entity_id
_entity_poly.type
_entity_poly.pdbx_seq_one_letter_code
_entity_poly.pdbx_strand_id
1 'polypeptide(L)' 'SKGVTPMRWLLNQRLAHAQSLLESTDFGMERIGRMCGLGTATNLRRHFVAIVGVTPGEYRRTFRRRDPHVVAAS' A
#
# COMPACT_ATOMS: atom_id res chain seq x y z
N SER A 1 10.85 -5.88 26.34
CA SER A 1 9.82 -6.83 25.85
C SER A 1 10.01 -7.01 24.36
N LYS A 2 10.23 -8.24 23.92
CA LYS A 2 10.43 -8.59 22.51
C LYS A 2 9.05 -8.55 21.84
N GLY A 3 8.72 -7.43 21.23
CA GLY A 3 7.45 -7.23 20.54
C GLY A 3 7.51 -5.91 19.81
N VAL A 4 7.22 -5.94 18.51
CA VAL A 4 7.07 -4.75 17.68
C VAL A 4 6.20 -3.75 18.45
N THR A 5 6.68 -2.52 18.69
CA THR A 5 5.91 -1.54 19.47
C THR A 5 4.51 -1.39 18.84
N PRO A 6 3.41 -1.24 19.62
CA PRO A 6 2.05 -1.24 19.08
C PRO A 6 1.85 -0.29 17.90
N MET A 7 2.51 0.86 17.91
CA MET A 7 2.53 1.81 16.80
C MET A 7 3.17 1.25 15.53
N ARG A 8 4.30 0.55 15.66
CA ARG A 8 5.00 -0.09 14.53
C ARG A 8 4.19 -1.27 13.99
N TRP A 9 3.52 -2.04 14.86
CA TRP A 9 2.58 -3.08 14.42
C TRP A 9 1.42 -2.48 13.64
N LEU A 10 0.79 -1.41 14.15
CA LEU A 10 -0.32 -0.75 13.47
C LEU A 10 0.11 -0.18 12.11
N LEU A 11 1.29 0.43 12.03
CA LEU A 11 1.82 0.94 10.77
C LEU A 11 2.01 -0.18 9.74
N ASN A 12 2.52 -1.34 10.15
CA ASN A 12 2.65 -2.50 9.28
C ASN A 12 1.27 -2.99 8.78
N GLN A 13 0.25 -3.04 9.65
CA GLN A 13 -1.12 -3.40 9.25
C GLN A 13 -1.70 -2.41 8.23
N ARG A 14 -1.48 -1.11 8.43
CA ARG A 14 -1.92 -0.07 7.47
C ARG A 14 -1.25 -0.25 6.10
N LEU A 15 0.04 -0.59 6.08
CA LEU A 15 0.78 -0.83 4.84
C LEU A 15 0.42 -2.16 4.17
N ALA A 16 0.05 -3.19 4.93
CA ALA A 16 -0.50 -4.42 4.37
C ALA A 16 -1.83 -4.15 3.65
N HIS A 17 -2.73 -3.38 4.28
CA HIS A 17 -3.97 -2.95 3.63
C HIS A 17 -3.70 -2.11 2.37
N ALA A 18 -2.71 -1.22 2.40
CA ALA A 18 -2.33 -0.43 1.23
C ALA A 18 -1.86 -1.31 0.06
N GLN A 19 -1.07 -2.36 0.31
CA GLN A 19 -0.65 -3.33 -0.71
C GLN A 19 -1.85 -4.00 -1.37
N SER A 20 -2.79 -4.52 -0.58
CA SER A 20 -4.01 -5.15 -1.11
C SER A 20 -4.83 -4.20 -2.00
N LEU A 21 -4.96 -2.92 -1.62
CA LEU A 21 -5.66 -1.93 -2.44
C LEU A 21 -4.90 -1.56 -3.71
N LEU A 22 -3.57 -1.48 -3.65
CA LEU A 22 -2.74 -1.18 -4.81
C LEU A 22 -2.80 -2.29 -5.85
N GLU A 23 -2.89 -3.54 -5.40
CA GLU A 23 -3.04 -4.74 -6.24
C GLU A 23 -4.43 -4.79 -6.88
N SER A 24 -5.49 -4.67 -6.07
CA SER A 24 -6.87 -4.95 -6.49
C SER A 24 -7.66 -3.76 -7.03
N THR A 25 -7.17 -2.52 -6.89
CA THR A 25 -7.97 -1.32 -7.24
C THR A 25 -7.18 -0.24 -7.98
N ASP A 26 -7.89 0.54 -8.77
CA ASP A 26 -7.38 1.72 -9.49
C ASP A 26 -7.42 3.00 -8.66
N PHE A 27 -7.67 2.92 -7.35
CA PHE A 27 -7.78 4.11 -6.52
C PHE A 27 -6.51 4.97 -6.54
N GLY A 28 -6.70 6.29 -6.57
CA GLY A 28 -5.61 7.24 -6.42
C GLY A 28 -4.93 7.14 -5.05
N MET A 29 -3.66 7.50 -5.00
CA MET A 29 -2.81 7.40 -3.80
C MET A 29 -3.36 8.16 -2.60
N GLU A 30 -4.06 9.27 -2.84
CA GLU A 30 -4.70 10.05 -1.78
C GLU A 30 -5.86 9.30 -1.13
N ARG A 31 -6.71 8.64 -1.95
CA ARG A 31 -7.81 7.80 -1.48
C ARG A 31 -7.29 6.60 -0.70
N ILE A 32 -6.23 5.94 -1.19
CA ILE A 32 -5.59 4.83 -0.47
C ILE A 32 -5.01 5.30 0.86
N GLY A 33 -4.33 6.45 0.88
CA GLY A 33 -3.80 7.04 2.11
C GLY A 33 -4.88 7.24 3.17
N ARG A 34 -6.06 7.74 2.79
CA ARG A 34 -7.21 7.86 3.72
C ARG A 34 -7.74 6.50 4.17
N MET A 35 -7.97 5.57 3.26
CA MET A 35 -8.52 4.24 3.56
C MET A 35 -7.63 3.44 4.52
N CYS A 36 -6.32 3.60 4.44
CA CYS A 36 -5.37 2.95 5.33
C CYS A 36 -5.05 3.76 6.60
N GLY A 37 -5.72 4.88 6.84
CA GLY A 37 -5.46 5.72 8.03
C GLY A 37 -4.11 6.45 8.04
N LEU A 38 -3.52 6.69 6.87
CA LEU A 38 -2.29 7.48 6.68
C LEU A 38 -2.60 8.94 6.27
N GLY A 39 -3.85 9.23 5.92
CA GLY A 39 -4.41 10.58 5.73
C GLY A 39 -4.11 11.19 4.35
N THR A 40 -2.85 11.16 3.91
CA THR A 40 -2.42 11.82 2.66
C THR A 40 -1.59 10.89 1.77
N ALA A 41 -1.51 11.23 0.48
CA ALA A 41 -0.63 10.54 -0.47
C ALA A 41 0.86 10.67 -0.07
N THR A 42 1.26 11.81 0.51
CA THR A 42 2.62 12.06 0.98
C THR A 42 3.00 11.14 2.14
N ASN A 43 2.12 11.00 3.14
CA ASN A 43 2.35 10.09 4.27
C ASN A 43 2.37 8.64 3.82
N LEU A 44 1.45 8.24 2.94
CA LEU A 44 1.46 6.92 2.32
C LEU A 44 2.82 6.65 1.67
N ARG A 45 3.27 7.52 0.76
CA ARG A 45 4.55 7.35 0.07
C ARG A 45 5.72 7.27 1.04
N ARG A 46 5.80 8.18 2.01
CA ARG A 46 6.89 8.23 3.01
C ARG A 46 7.00 6.91 3.76
N HIS A 47 5.91 6.43 4.33
CA HIS A 47 5.93 5.21 5.14
C HIS A 47 6.12 3.95 4.28
N PHE A 48 5.52 3.92 3.09
CA PHE A 48 5.65 2.80 2.18
C PHE A 48 7.09 2.63 1.70
N VAL A 49 7.77 3.71 1.27
CA VAL A 49 9.19 3.65 0.92
C VAL A 49 10.04 3.23 2.11
N ALA A 50 9.79 3.77 3.30
CA ALA A 50 10.58 3.46 4.49
C ALA A 50 10.47 2.00 4.97
N ILE A 51 9.40 1.28 4.62
CA ILE A 51 9.12 -0.08 5.12
C ILE A 51 9.12 -1.13 4.02
N VAL A 52 8.61 -0.81 2.83
CA VAL A 52 8.51 -1.71 1.67
C VAL A 52 9.67 -1.51 0.69
N GLY A 53 10.33 -0.33 0.71
CA GLY A 53 11.53 -0.07 -0.09
C GLY A 53 11.29 0.44 -1.51
N VAL A 54 10.03 0.53 -1.96
CA VAL A 54 9.65 1.07 -3.28
C VAL A 54 8.51 2.07 -3.14
N THR A 55 8.23 2.86 -4.17
CA THR A 55 7.04 3.72 -4.15
C THR A 55 5.75 2.90 -4.32
N PRO A 56 4.60 3.37 -3.81
CA PRO A 56 3.30 2.73 -4.06
C PRO A 56 2.97 2.56 -5.54
N GLY A 57 3.39 3.51 -6.39
CA GLY A 57 3.15 3.47 -7.83
C GLY A 57 3.97 2.38 -8.54
N GLU A 58 5.24 2.23 -8.16
CA GLU A 58 6.09 1.13 -8.66
C GLU A 58 5.55 -0.23 -8.20
N TYR A 59 5.17 -0.35 -6.93
CA TYR A 59 4.56 -1.55 -6.38
C TYR A 59 3.33 -1.98 -7.20
N ARG A 60 2.36 -1.07 -7.37
CA ARG A 60 1.16 -1.31 -8.19
C ARG A 60 1.50 -1.77 -9.61
N ARG A 61 2.43 -1.08 -10.27
CA ARG A 61 2.83 -1.39 -11.65
C ARG A 61 3.43 -2.78 -11.76
N THR A 62 4.32 -3.15 -10.84
CA THR A 62 4.99 -4.46 -10.85
C THR A 62 4.01 -5.60 -10.58
N PHE A 63 3.14 -5.46 -9.58
CA PHE A 63 2.18 -6.51 -9.24
C PHE A 63 1.11 -6.70 -10.32
N ARG A 64 0.56 -5.61 -10.86
CA ARG A 64 -0.44 -5.69 -11.94
C ARG A 64 0.13 -6.18 -13.26
N ARG A 65 1.42 -6.00 -13.51
CA ARG A 65 2.10 -6.63 -14.67
C ARG A 65 2.30 -8.14 -14.47
N ARG A 66 2.42 -8.59 -13.23
CA ARG A 66 2.60 -10.00 -12.88
C ARG A 66 1.29 -10.77 -12.85
N ASP A 67 0.15 -10.09 -12.77
CA ASP A 67 -1.19 -10.68 -12.81
C ASP A 67 -1.85 -10.50 -14.20
N PRO A 68 -1.68 -11.45 -15.14
CA PRO A 68 -2.35 -11.40 -16.44
C PRO A 68 -3.86 -11.69 -16.38
N HIS A 69 -4.44 -12.02 -15.22
CA HIS A 69 -5.84 -12.45 -15.11
C HIS A 69 -6.85 -11.32 -14.86
N VAL A 70 -6.40 -10.10 -14.54
CA VAL A 70 -7.30 -8.96 -14.25
C VAL A 70 -7.80 -8.21 -15.50
N VAL A 71 -7.22 -8.44 -16.68
CA VAL A 71 -7.62 -7.72 -17.92
C VAL A 71 -8.90 -8.30 -18.57
N ALA A 72 -9.40 -9.45 -18.11
CA ALA A 72 -10.52 -10.15 -18.75
C ALA A 72 -11.91 -9.86 -18.13
N ALA A 73 -12.02 -8.97 -17.15
CA ALA A 73 -13.31 -8.62 -16.54
C ALA A 73 -13.54 -7.11 -16.64
N SER A 74 -14.03 -6.67 -17.80
CA SER A 74 -14.67 -5.36 -18.02
C SER A 74 -15.78 -5.53 -19.03
#